data_AF-A0A7W3LNT5-F1
#
_entry.id   AF-A0A7W3LNT5-F1
#
_cell.length_a   1.000
_cell.length_b   1.000
_cell.length_c   1.000
_cell.angle_alpha   90.00
_cell.angle_beta   90.00
_cell.angle_gamma   90.00
#
_symmetry.space_group_name_H-M   'P 1'
#
loop_
_entity.id
_entity.type
_entity.pdbx_description
1 polymer ?
#
loop_
_entity_poly.entity_id
_entity_poly.type
_entity_poly.pdbx_seq_one_letter_code
_entity_poly.pdbx_strand_id
1 'polypeptide(L)'
;MAVARWALTENDLDTARAGLDDLVDWADRWADHPHRPAEPRPDEADRQIRDYAKDAYPERLSVRQRDRVGRITLFMNVGLRALAGADLPRQVREDVFYLYGRVSMALDAGHLAAAERELARLEELRERYAPRRRGPG
;
A
#
# COMPACT_ATOMS: atom_id res chain seq x y z
N MET A 1 16.93 -13.10 5.42
CA MET A 1 15.45 -12.97 5.24
C MET A 1 14.70 -14.25 5.60
N ALA A 2 15.00 -15.41 5.00
CA ALA A 2 14.28 -16.66 5.30
C ALA A 2 14.49 -17.19 6.72
N VAL A 3 15.70 -17.06 7.29
CA VAL A 3 16.05 -17.62 8.62
C VAL A 3 15.31 -16.94 9.78
N ALA A 4 15.36 -15.61 9.88
CA ALA A 4 14.66 -14.88 10.96
C ALA A 4 13.13 -15.02 10.87
N ARG A 5 12.56 -15.03 9.65
CA ARG A 5 11.13 -15.28 9.45
C ARG A 5 10.75 -16.71 9.82
N TRP A 6 11.54 -17.69 9.44
CA TRP A 6 11.30 -19.10 9.78
C TRP A 6 11.39 -19.33 11.30
N ALA A 7 12.40 -18.76 11.97
CA ALA A 7 12.53 -18.84 13.43
C ALA A 7 11.34 -18.21 14.18
N LEU A 8 10.77 -17.11 13.67
CA LEU A 8 9.52 -16.53 14.20
C LEU A 8 8.33 -17.50 14.07
N THR A 9 8.24 -18.24 12.97
CA THR A 9 7.18 -19.25 12.76
C THR A 9 7.33 -20.44 13.72
N GLU A 10 8.55 -20.81 14.08
CA GLU A 10 8.88 -21.87 15.05
C GLU A 10 8.87 -21.39 16.52
N ASN A 11 8.50 -20.13 16.77
CA ASN A 11 8.51 -19.49 18.09
C ASN A 11 9.92 -19.51 18.78
N ASP A 12 10.99 -19.57 17.99
CA ASP A 12 12.36 -19.42 18.45
C ASP A 12 12.76 -17.94 18.41
N LEU A 13 12.42 -17.24 19.49
CA LEU A 13 12.61 -15.79 19.62
C LEU A 13 14.08 -15.39 19.69
N ASP A 14 14.95 -16.25 20.24
CA ASP A 14 16.38 -15.98 20.37
C ASP A 14 17.06 -16.00 18.99
N THR A 15 16.75 -17.02 18.18
CA THR A 15 17.25 -17.10 16.79
C THR A 15 16.67 -16.00 15.92
N ALA A 16 15.38 -15.66 16.10
CA ALA A 16 14.77 -14.54 15.39
C ALA A 16 15.45 -13.20 15.73
N ARG A 17 15.78 -12.98 17.00
CA ARG A 17 16.45 -11.77 17.47
C ARG A 17 17.88 -11.67 16.97
N ALA A 18 18.65 -12.75 17.04
CA ALA A 18 20.01 -12.80 16.49
C ALA A 18 20.00 -12.48 14.98
N GLY A 19 19.05 -13.03 14.24
CA GLY A 19 18.88 -12.72 12.82
C GLY A 19 18.45 -11.28 12.54
N LEU A 20 17.78 -10.60 13.47
CA LEU A 20 17.48 -9.17 13.37
C LEU A 20 18.71 -8.32 13.65
N ASP A 21 19.48 -8.67 14.68
CA ASP A 21 20.72 -7.96 15.03
C ASP A 21 21.71 -8.01 13.85
N ASP A 22 21.87 -9.17 13.20
CA ASP A 22 22.68 -9.31 11.98
C ASP A 22 22.22 -8.39 10.84
N LEU A 23 20.90 -8.17 10.71
CA LEU A 23 20.34 -7.30 9.67
C LEU A 23 20.57 -5.82 9.97
N VAL A 24 20.47 -5.42 11.24
CA VAL A 24 20.80 -4.06 11.69
C VAL A 24 22.27 -3.77 11.42
N ASP A 25 23.15 -4.69 11.83
CA ASP A 25 24.59 -4.60 11.59
C ASP A 25 24.92 -4.47 10.10
N TRP A 26 24.24 -5.23 9.25
CA TRP A 26 24.37 -5.09 7.80
C TRP A 26 23.87 -3.73 7.30
N ALA A 27 22.70 -3.27 7.76
CA ALA A 27 22.15 -1.98 7.35
C ALA A 27 23.08 -0.81 7.72
N ASP A 28 23.73 -0.88 8.88
CA ASP A 28 24.68 0.12 9.35
C ASP A 28 25.98 0.13 8.53
N ARG A 29 26.51 -1.05 8.18
CA ARG A 29 27.68 -1.16 7.28
C ARG A 29 27.43 -0.56 5.90
N TRP A 30 26.16 -0.50 5.47
CA TRP A 30 25.75 0.08 4.20
C TRP A 30 25.24 1.52 4.32
N ALA A 31 25.37 2.17 5.49
CA ALA A 31 24.89 3.53 5.75
C ALA A 31 25.42 4.56 4.74
N ASP A 32 26.71 4.52 4.45
CA ASP A 32 27.36 5.48 3.54
C ASP A 32 27.54 4.94 2.12
N HIS A 33 26.92 3.80 1.80
CA HIS A 33 27.10 3.18 0.49
C HIS A 33 26.40 4.01 -0.60
N PRO A 34 27.05 4.31 -1.74
CA PRO A 34 26.48 5.15 -2.80
C PRO A 34 25.20 4.59 -3.44
N HIS A 35 24.93 3.30 -3.21
CA HIS A 35 23.71 2.62 -3.67
C HIS A 35 22.71 2.33 -2.55
N ARG A 36 22.86 2.94 -1.36
CA ARG A 36 21.87 2.82 -0.29
C ARG A 36 20.52 3.38 -0.80
N PRO A 37 19.43 2.61 -0.73
CA PRO A 37 18.11 3.14 -1.06
C PRO A 37 17.80 4.35 -0.18
N ALA A 38 17.24 5.40 -0.78
CA ALA A 38 16.75 6.54 -0.02
C ALA A 38 15.68 6.08 0.98
N GLU A 39 15.63 6.74 2.14
CA GLU A 39 14.56 6.49 3.10
C GLU A 39 13.21 6.80 2.45
N PRO A 40 12.24 5.88 2.52
CA PRO A 40 10.95 6.09 1.88
C PRO A 40 10.24 7.28 2.51
N ARG A 41 9.55 8.05 1.67
CA ARG A 41 8.61 9.06 2.17
C ARG A 41 7.50 8.39 2.98
N PRO A 42 6.80 9.10 3.88
CA PRO A 42 5.73 8.51 4.69
C PRO A 42 4.69 7.72 3.88
N ASP A 43 4.27 8.25 2.71
CA ASP A 43 3.30 7.57 1.84
C ASP A 43 3.88 6.30 1.16
N GLU A 44 5.18 6.28 0.91
CA GLU A 44 5.91 5.14 0.36
C GLU A 44 6.12 4.06 1.42
N ALA A 45 6.45 4.46 2.65
CA ALA A 45 6.58 3.55 3.79
C ALA A 45 5.23 2.85 4.08
N ASP A 46 4.14 3.61 4.14
CA ASP A 46 2.79 3.08 4.29
C ASP A 46 2.42 2.12 3.14
N ARG A 47 2.81 2.46 1.90
CA ARG A 47 2.60 1.58 0.75
C ARG A 47 3.38 0.28 0.89
N GLN A 48 4.64 0.33 1.32
CA GLN A 48 5.46 -0.87 1.54
C GLN A 48 4.89 -1.77 2.65
N ILE A 49 4.40 -1.18 3.75
CA ILE A 49 3.75 -1.92 4.83
C ILE A 49 2.50 -2.63 4.32
N ARG A 50 1.65 -1.96 3.54
CA ARG A 50 0.47 -2.57 2.93
C ARG A 50 0.82 -3.65 1.92
N ASP A 51 1.86 -3.42 1.11
CA ASP A 51 2.34 -4.39 0.14
C ASP A 51 2.84 -5.65 0.84
N TYR A 52 3.54 -5.49 1.96
CA TYR A 52 3.95 -6.61 2.80
C TYR A 52 2.76 -7.33 3.44
N ALA A 53 1.82 -6.57 4.02
CA ALA A 53 0.65 -7.14 4.68
C ALA A 53 -0.22 -7.95 3.72
N LYS A 54 -0.33 -7.53 2.45
CA LYS A 54 -1.09 -8.25 1.41
C LYS A 54 -0.64 -9.71 1.27
N ASP A 55 0.65 -9.97 1.41
CA ASP A 55 1.26 -11.29 1.25
C ASP A 55 1.11 -12.14 2.51
N ALA A 56 0.83 -11.52 3.66
CA ALA A 56 0.54 -12.19 4.93
C ALA A 56 -0.95 -12.53 5.13
N TYR A 57 -1.86 -11.90 4.38
CA TYR A 57 -3.31 -12.17 4.46
C TYR A 57 -3.85 -13.46 3.82
N PRO A 58 -3.17 -14.20 2.90
CA PRO A 58 -3.80 -15.29 2.16
C PRO A 58 -4.44 -16.39 3.01
N GLU A 59 -3.92 -16.63 4.20
CA GLU A 59 -4.38 -17.69 5.11
C GLU A 59 -5.56 -17.26 6.00
N ARG A 60 -5.84 -15.94 6.10
CA ARG A 60 -6.87 -15.40 7.01
C ARG A 60 -8.12 -14.89 6.31
N LEU A 61 -8.08 -14.70 5.00
CA LEU A 61 -9.19 -14.15 4.21
C LEU A 61 -9.73 -15.18 3.22
N SER A 62 -11.07 -15.25 3.11
CA SER A 62 -11.73 -16.00 2.04
C SER A 62 -11.30 -15.46 0.66
N VAL A 63 -11.34 -16.31 -0.37
CA VAL A 63 -11.02 -15.92 -1.76
C VAL A 63 -11.79 -14.66 -2.17
N ARG A 64 -13.08 -14.58 -1.85
CA ARG A 64 -13.93 -13.42 -2.16
C ARG A 64 -13.46 -12.14 -1.47
N GLN A 65 -13.01 -12.22 -0.22
CA GLN A 65 -12.45 -11.07 0.50
C GLN A 65 -11.12 -10.64 -0.12
N ARG A 66 -10.26 -11.59 -0.50
CA ARG A 66 -9.01 -11.31 -1.20
C ARG A 66 -9.21 -10.61 -2.53
N ASP A 67 -10.14 -11.09 -3.36
CA ASP A 67 -10.45 -10.46 -4.65
C ASP A 67 -10.98 -9.03 -4.47
N ARG A 68 -11.78 -8.80 -3.44
CA ARG A 68 -12.28 -7.46 -3.10
C ARG A 68 -11.14 -6.53 -2.67
N VAL A 69 -10.32 -6.96 -1.71
CA VAL A 69 -9.16 -6.18 -1.25
C VAL A 69 -8.21 -5.91 -2.42
N GLY A 70 -7.89 -6.92 -3.23
CA GLY A 70 -7.04 -6.80 -4.41
C GLY A 70 -7.54 -5.75 -5.41
N ARG A 71 -8.86 -5.72 -5.67
CA ARG A 71 -9.47 -4.72 -6.55
C ARG A 71 -9.35 -3.31 -5.99
N ILE A 72 -9.63 -3.12 -4.71
CA ILE A 72 -9.51 -1.81 -4.05
C ILE A 72 -8.05 -1.35 -4.09
N THR A 73 -7.10 -2.22 -3.73
CA THR A 73 -5.67 -1.91 -3.77
C THR A 73 -5.19 -1.57 -5.18
N LEU A 74 -5.65 -2.30 -6.21
CA LEU A 74 -5.32 -2.00 -7.60
C LEU A 74 -5.82 -0.61 -8.01
N PHE A 75 -7.06 -0.28 -7.65
CA PHE A 75 -7.59 1.06 -7.90
C PHE A 75 -6.76 2.14 -7.18
N MET A 76 -6.44 1.93 -5.91
CA MET A 76 -5.66 2.88 -5.12
C MET A 76 -4.26 3.12 -5.71
N ASN A 77 -3.67 2.09 -6.34
CA ASN A 77 -2.37 2.21 -6.98
C ASN A 77 -2.43 2.86 -8.38
N VAL A 78 -3.44 2.54 -9.19
CA VAL A 78 -3.52 2.95 -10.60
C VAL A 78 -4.46 4.13 -10.81
N GLY A 79 -5.66 4.08 -10.22
CA GLY A 79 -6.69 5.11 -10.31
C GLY A 79 -6.27 6.44 -9.70
N LEU A 80 -5.58 6.41 -8.54
CA LEU A 80 -5.03 7.63 -7.94
C LEU A 80 -4.02 8.30 -8.86
N ARG A 81 -3.13 7.54 -9.51
CA ARG A 81 -2.12 8.11 -10.43
C ARG A 81 -2.79 8.84 -11.60
N ALA A 82 -3.88 8.31 -12.12
CA ALA A 82 -4.64 8.95 -13.19
C ALA A 82 -5.27 10.28 -12.75
N LEU A 83 -5.75 10.37 -11.51
CA LEU A 83 -6.30 11.60 -10.92
C LEU A 83 -5.20 12.61 -10.54
N ALA A 84 -4.09 12.14 -9.98
CA ALA A 84 -2.97 12.99 -9.57
C ALA A 84 -2.27 13.67 -10.77
N GLY A 85 -2.31 13.05 -11.94
CA GLY A 85 -1.78 13.62 -13.20
C GLY A 85 -2.77 14.51 -13.95
N ALA A 86 -4.02 14.64 -13.50
CA ALA A 86 -5.02 15.49 -14.13
C ALA A 86 -4.93 16.93 -13.60
N ASP A 87 -5.24 17.90 -14.47
CA ASP A 87 -5.36 19.30 -14.06
C ASP A 87 -6.69 19.52 -13.34
N LEU A 88 -6.68 19.22 -12.04
CA LEU A 88 -7.84 19.28 -11.17
C LEU A 88 -7.90 20.60 -10.40
N PRO A 89 -9.10 21.17 -10.19
CA PRO A 89 -9.29 22.25 -9.23
C PRO A 89 -8.73 21.86 -7.86
N ARG A 90 -8.17 22.84 -7.13
CA ARG A 90 -7.53 22.61 -5.82
C ARG A 90 -8.42 21.80 -4.86
N GLN A 91 -9.68 22.17 -4.74
CA GLN A 91 -10.64 21.51 -3.85
C GLN A 91 -10.83 20.03 -4.24
N VAL A 92 -10.90 19.74 -5.53
CA VAL A 92 -11.04 18.35 -6.03
C VAL A 92 -9.77 17.54 -5.71
N ARG A 93 -8.59 18.15 -5.78
CA ARG A 93 -7.34 17.49 -5.36
C ARG A 93 -7.37 17.14 -3.87
N GLU A 94 -7.79 18.09 -3.03
CA GLU A 94 -7.92 17.88 -1.59
C GLU A 94 -8.92 16.75 -1.28
N ASP A 95 -10.07 16.72 -1.96
CA ASP A 95 -11.07 15.65 -1.84
C ASP A 95 -10.51 14.29 -2.26
N VAL A 96 -9.75 14.22 -3.36
CA VAL A 96 -9.09 12.99 -3.83
C VAL A 96 -8.13 12.44 -2.77
N PHE A 97 -7.26 13.28 -2.20
CA PHE A 97 -6.32 12.85 -1.17
C PHE A 97 -7.03 12.45 0.13
N TYR A 98 -8.08 13.17 0.53
CA TYR A 98 -8.88 12.83 1.70
C TYR A 98 -9.56 11.47 1.56
N LEU A 99 -10.24 11.24 0.43
CA LEU A 99 -10.89 9.95 0.15
C LEU A 99 -9.87 8.82 0.03
N TYR A 100 -8.71 9.07 -0.58
CA TYR A 100 -7.62 8.10 -0.62
C TYR A 100 -7.19 7.69 0.79
N GLY A 101 -6.90 8.66 1.68
CA GLY A 101 -6.54 8.37 3.06
C GLY A 101 -7.61 7.57 3.80
N ARG A 102 -8.89 7.89 3.57
CA ARG A 102 -10.03 7.18 4.16
C ARG A 102 -10.14 5.73 3.70
N VAL A 103 -9.94 5.46 2.40
CA VAL A 103 -9.92 4.09 1.87
C VAL A 103 -8.76 3.30 2.45
N SER A 104 -7.55 3.88 2.48
CA SER A 104 -6.36 3.24 3.05
C SER A 104 -6.56 2.88 4.53
N MET A 105 -6.98 3.83 5.37
CA MET A 105 -7.23 3.57 6.78
C MET A 105 -8.31 2.50 7.01
N ALA A 106 -9.36 2.49 6.18
CA ALA A 106 -10.41 1.48 6.29
C ALA A 106 -9.90 0.07 5.93
N LEU A 107 -9.00 -0.05 4.96
CA LEU A 107 -8.33 -1.31 4.65
C LEU A 107 -7.39 -1.75 5.78
N ASP A 108 -6.59 -0.82 6.30
CA ASP A 108 -5.63 -1.09 7.38
C ASP A 108 -6.34 -1.55 8.67
N ALA A 109 -7.54 -1.03 8.94
CA ALA A 109 -8.40 -1.46 10.05
C ALA A 109 -9.28 -2.69 9.74
N GLY A 110 -9.20 -3.27 8.53
CA GLY A 110 -10.01 -4.43 8.13
C GLY A 110 -11.50 -4.13 7.87
N HIS A 111 -11.90 -2.85 7.82
CA HIS A 111 -13.27 -2.41 7.58
C HIS A 111 -13.60 -2.35 6.07
N LEU A 112 -13.69 -3.51 5.43
CA LEU A 112 -13.87 -3.65 3.98
C LEU A 112 -15.09 -2.87 3.43
N ALA A 113 -16.23 -2.91 4.11
CA ALA A 113 -17.42 -2.19 3.67
C ALA A 113 -17.23 -0.66 3.70
N ALA A 114 -16.43 -0.14 4.64
CA ALA A 114 -16.09 1.28 4.67
C ALA A 114 -15.15 1.64 3.53
N ALA A 115 -14.14 0.80 3.26
CA ALA A 115 -13.23 0.98 2.13
C ALA A 115 -13.98 1.00 0.79
N GLU A 116 -14.95 0.08 0.59
CA GLU A 116 -15.77 0.03 -0.62
C GLU A 116 -16.61 1.32 -0.82
N ARG A 117 -17.22 1.85 0.25
CA ARG A 117 -18.01 3.10 0.15
C ARG A 117 -17.14 4.31 -0.23
N GLU A 118 -15.99 4.47 0.41
CA GLU A 118 -15.13 5.62 0.13
C GLU A 118 -14.46 5.47 -1.25
N LEU A 119 -14.18 4.23 -1.68
CA LEU A 119 -13.72 3.94 -3.03
C LEU A 119 -14.75 4.36 -4.09
N ALA A 120 -16.03 4.04 -3.88
CA ALA A 120 -17.09 4.42 -4.82
C ALA A 120 -17.15 5.95 -5.03
N ARG A 121 -17.01 6.73 -3.95
CA ARG A 121 -16.92 8.21 -4.03
C ARG A 121 -15.70 8.68 -4.81
N LEU A 122 -14.56 8.01 -4.65
CA LEU A 122 -13.35 8.31 -5.40
C LEU A 122 -13.48 7.93 -6.88
N GLU A 123 -14.19 6.85 -7.18
CA GLU A 123 -14.56 6.44 -8.55
C GLU A 123 -15.45 7.48 -9.23
N GLU A 124 -16.44 8.04 -8.54
CA GLU A 124 -17.27 9.14 -9.05
C GLU A 124 -16.44 10.38 -9.41
N LEU A 125 -15.47 10.76 -8.57
CA LEU A 125 -14.54 11.84 -8.89
C LEU A 125 -13.68 11.50 -10.11
N ARG A 126 -13.21 10.25 -10.22
CA ARG A 126 -12.46 9.79 -11.39
C ARG A 126 -13.30 9.89 -12.65
N GLU A 127 -14.55 9.45 -12.65
CA GLU A 127 -15.41 9.52 -13.82
C GLU A 127 -15.71 10.95 -14.26
N ARG A 128 -15.85 11.85 -13.29
CA ARG A 128 -16.12 13.26 -13.55
C ARG A 128 -14.92 14.02 -14.12
N TYR A 129 -13.71 13.67 -13.70
CA TYR A 129 -12.52 14.50 -13.97
C TYR A 129 -11.37 13.78 -14.68
N ALA A 130 -11.36 12.45 -14.78
CA ALA A 130 -10.32 11.77 -15.55
C ALA A 130 -10.50 12.10 -17.04
N PRO A 131 -9.40 12.39 -17.77
CA PRO A 131 -9.48 12.60 -19.20
C PRO A 131 -10.07 11.34 -19.85
N ARG A 132 -11.19 11.51 -20.58
CA ARG A 132 -11.70 10.47 -21.47
C ARG A 132 -10.54 10.07 -22.38
N ARG A 133 -10.08 8.81 -22.31
CA ARG A 133 -9.12 8.28 -23.28
C ARG A 133 -9.72 8.56 -24.67
N ARG A 134 -9.12 9.48 -25.43
CA ARG A 134 -9.39 9.58 -26.87
C ARG A 134 -8.98 8.23 -27.44
N GLY A 135 -9.94 7.48 -27.97
CA GLY A 135 -9.65 6.29 -28.77
C GLY A 135 -8.80 6.67 -29.97
N PRO A 136 -8.04 5.72 -30.54
CA PRO A 136 -7.22 6.00 -31.72
C PRO A 136 -8.16 6.42 -32.85
N GLY A 137 -7.93 7.63 -33.38
CA GLY A 137 -8.51 8.10 -34.63
C GLY A 137 -7.69 7.67 -35.82
#